data_AF-A0A650ELB7-F1
#
_entry.id   AF-A0A650ELB7-F1
#
_cell.length_a   1.000
_cell.length_b   1.000
_cell.length_c   1.000
_cell.angle_alpha   90.00
_cell.angle_beta   90.00
_cell.angle_gamma   90.00
#
_symmetry.space_group_name_H-M   'P 1'
#
loop_
_entity.id
_entity.type
_entity.pdbx_description
1 polymer ?
#
loop_
_entity_poly.entity_id
_entity_poly.type
_entity_poly.pdbx_seq_one_letter_code
_entity_poly.pdbx_strand_id
1 'polypeptide(L)'
;MYKTLFISIIMICTIFNGCADSSDSESKAIHHPKDRLELVNLLGDESIKLGQIDTSAITDMSYLFARIPQEKCDELLEQFLKSVDAFVILRIEEIAAIDKAYKPTDSDTESIKAALIQQWQDNNQKCTHTAYSRQDFHGIESWNVSNVKDMSYLFAGVKEFDENLGLWNVGKVENMKGAFMKTTFNRNIESWDTSNVQDMSLMFADSHFNQPLNAWNVGGVKDMSFMFYKSRFNRNIESWDISHTENMSFMFARAKTFAQSLENWGQKLNPNALTHKMFEDSYLESSNALPKWYHEPKP
;
A
#
# COMPACT_ATOMS: atom_id res chain seq x y z
N MET A 1 30.49 -48.99 -32.22
CA MET A 1 31.06 -48.14 -33.28
C MET A 1 29.88 -47.56 -34.06
N TYR A 2 29.67 -46.23 -33.95
CA TYR A 2 29.05 -45.29 -34.91
C TYR A 2 27.91 -45.77 -35.85
N LYS A 3 26.81 -45.05 -36.13
CA LYS A 3 26.38 -43.66 -35.89
C LYS A 3 24.93 -43.54 -36.41
N THR A 4 24.09 -42.88 -35.62
CA THR A 4 23.00 -41.94 -35.94
C THR A 4 22.61 -41.70 -37.42
N LEU A 5 21.30 -41.67 -37.72
CA LEU A 5 20.63 -40.46 -38.24
C LEU A 5 19.09 -40.52 -38.17
N PHE A 6 18.52 -39.39 -37.75
CA PHE A 6 17.10 -39.00 -37.62
C PHE A 6 16.27 -39.15 -38.90
N ILE A 7 14.95 -39.34 -38.76
CA ILE A 7 13.88 -38.58 -39.47
C ILE A 7 12.52 -38.78 -38.75
N SER A 8 11.96 -37.65 -38.32
CA SER A 8 10.54 -37.27 -38.19
C SER A 8 9.49 -38.29 -37.72
N ILE A 9 9.01 -38.14 -36.47
CA ILE A 9 7.67 -38.61 -36.08
C ILE A 9 6.69 -37.45 -36.23
N ILE A 10 5.87 -37.56 -37.28
CA ILE A 10 4.68 -36.76 -37.50
C ILE A 10 3.65 -37.10 -36.42
N MET A 11 3.16 -36.05 -35.79
CA MET A 11 2.03 -35.99 -34.88
C MET A 11 0.78 -36.64 -35.51
N ILE A 12 0.26 -37.71 -34.90
CA ILE A 12 -1.13 -38.10 -35.03
C ILE A 12 -1.64 -38.41 -33.62
N CYS A 13 -2.24 -37.40 -33.00
CA CYS A 13 -3.05 -37.57 -31.81
C CYS A 13 -4.47 -37.83 -32.29
N THR A 14 -4.91 -39.09 -32.26
CA THR A 14 -6.32 -39.43 -32.41
C THR A 14 -6.79 -40.33 -31.28
N ILE A 15 -7.57 -39.70 -30.39
CA ILE A 15 -8.81 -40.20 -29.79
C ILE A 15 -8.69 -41.47 -28.93
N PHE A 16 -8.38 -41.27 -27.65
CA PHE A 16 -9.09 -41.73 -26.43
C PHE A 16 -8.08 -41.84 -25.26
N ASN A 17 -8.35 -41.08 -24.19
CA ASN A 17 -7.64 -40.97 -22.90
C ASN A 17 -6.28 -40.25 -22.86
N GLY A 18 -6.26 -39.17 -22.07
CA GLY A 18 -5.16 -38.92 -21.14
C GLY A 18 -4.00 -38.07 -21.63
N CYS A 19 -4.20 -36.75 -21.66
CA CYS A 19 -3.22 -35.84 -21.09
C CYS A 19 -3.93 -35.06 -19.98
N ALA A 20 -4.26 -35.75 -18.89
CA ALA A 20 -4.29 -35.08 -17.61
C ALA A 20 -2.82 -34.81 -17.29
N ASP A 21 -2.39 -33.57 -17.46
CA ASP A 21 -1.13 -33.10 -16.90
C ASP A 21 -1.25 -33.25 -15.38
N SER A 22 -0.71 -34.35 -14.88
CA SER A 22 -0.54 -34.61 -13.47
C SER A 22 0.72 -33.88 -13.00
N SER A 23 0.62 -32.57 -12.76
CA SER A 23 1.52 -31.84 -11.88
C SER A 23 0.98 -30.48 -11.46
N ASP A 24 -0.23 -30.42 -10.92
CA ASP A 24 -0.55 -29.39 -9.94
C ASP A 24 -0.95 -30.11 -8.66
N SER A 25 0.05 -30.45 -7.84
CA SER A 25 -0.22 -30.52 -6.41
C SER A 25 -0.61 -29.10 -6.03
N GLU A 26 -1.92 -28.82 -5.94
CA GLU A 26 -2.42 -27.70 -5.17
C GLU A 26 -1.58 -27.66 -3.90
N SER A 27 -0.75 -26.62 -3.78
CA SER A 27 0.12 -26.40 -2.65
C SER A 27 -0.82 -26.19 -1.45
N LYS A 28 -1.20 -27.29 -0.80
CA LYS A 28 -2.07 -27.28 0.36
C LYS A 28 -1.41 -26.38 1.39
N ALA A 29 -2.08 -25.31 1.80
CA ALA A 29 -1.54 -24.42 2.82
C ALA A 29 -1.20 -25.24 4.08
N ILE A 30 0.02 -25.06 4.59
CA ILE A 30 0.57 -25.82 5.73
C ILE A 30 0.77 -24.89 6.92
N HIS A 31 1.07 -23.61 6.65
CA HIS A 31 1.31 -22.60 7.67
C HIS A 31 0.07 -21.73 7.87
N HIS A 32 -0.30 -21.48 9.13
CA HIS A 32 -1.52 -20.75 9.50
C HIS A 32 -1.18 -19.67 10.53
N PRO A 33 -0.47 -18.59 10.12
CA PRO A 33 -0.13 -17.50 11.03
C PRO A 33 -1.39 -16.83 11.58
N LYS A 34 -1.37 -16.51 12.87
CA LYS A 34 -2.50 -15.89 13.57
C LYS A 34 -2.48 -14.36 13.50
N ASP A 35 -1.31 -13.79 13.27
CA ASP A 35 -1.09 -12.36 13.22
C ASP A 35 0.04 -11.99 12.25
N ARG A 36 0.23 -10.69 12.07
CA ARG A 36 1.27 -10.13 11.21
C ARG A 36 2.68 -10.61 11.60
N LEU A 37 2.97 -10.74 12.89
CA LEU A 37 4.31 -11.06 13.37
C LEU A 37 4.67 -12.52 13.04
N GLU A 38 3.76 -13.45 13.31
CA GLU A 38 3.90 -14.85 12.88
C GLU A 38 4.04 -14.95 11.36
N LEU A 39 3.26 -14.15 10.60
CA LEU A 39 3.38 -14.11 9.14
C LEU A 39 4.79 -13.65 8.71
N VAL A 40 5.29 -12.51 9.21
CA VAL A 40 6.64 -12.01 8.84
C VAL A 40 7.72 -13.04 9.15
N ASN A 41 7.62 -13.76 10.27
CA ASN A 41 8.59 -14.80 10.62
C ASN A 41 8.63 -15.93 9.59
N LEU A 42 7.46 -16.34 9.07
CA LEU A 42 7.37 -17.34 7.98
C LEU A 42 7.92 -16.77 6.67
N LEU A 43 7.63 -15.51 6.36
CA LEU A 43 8.11 -14.85 5.14
C LEU A 43 9.63 -14.69 5.10
N GLY A 44 10.27 -14.59 6.27
CA GLY A 44 11.74 -14.53 6.41
C GLY A 44 12.46 -15.83 6.05
N ASP A 45 11.76 -16.97 6.01
CA ASP A 45 12.30 -18.26 5.58
C ASP A 45 12.08 -18.45 4.07
N GLU A 46 13.14 -18.29 3.26
CA GLU A 46 13.06 -18.46 1.81
C GLU A 46 12.76 -19.91 1.37
N SER A 47 12.88 -20.90 2.26
CA SER A 47 12.48 -22.28 1.93
C SER A 47 10.97 -22.47 1.92
N ILE A 48 10.21 -21.58 2.57
CA ILE A 48 8.75 -21.59 2.59
C ILE A 48 8.25 -20.88 1.33
N LYS A 49 7.46 -21.59 0.52
CA LYS A 49 6.79 -20.99 -0.65
C LYS A 49 5.60 -20.16 -0.18
N LEU A 50 5.37 -18.99 -0.78
CA LEU A 50 4.30 -18.10 -0.32
C LEU A 50 2.92 -18.75 -0.45
N GLY A 51 2.70 -19.58 -1.47
CA GLY A 51 1.46 -20.33 -1.65
C GLY A 51 1.20 -21.42 -0.60
N GLN A 52 2.14 -21.70 0.30
CA GLN A 52 1.96 -22.65 1.42
C GLN A 52 1.47 -21.97 2.70
N ILE A 53 1.25 -20.65 2.67
CA ILE A 53 0.83 -19.86 3.83
C ILE A 53 -0.65 -19.51 3.68
N ASP A 54 -1.48 -19.95 4.62
CA ASP A 54 -2.87 -19.52 4.74
C ASP A 54 -2.94 -18.15 5.44
N THR A 55 -3.20 -17.10 4.66
CA THR A 55 -3.32 -15.73 5.17
C THR A 55 -4.75 -15.36 5.61
N SER A 56 -5.69 -16.31 5.62
CA SER A 56 -7.12 -16.01 5.86
C SER A 56 -7.41 -15.41 7.25
N ALA A 57 -6.56 -15.65 8.24
CA ALA A 57 -6.67 -15.06 9.58
C ALA A 57 -6.07 -13.65 9.70
N ILE A 58 -5.31 -13.20 8.69
CA ILE A 58 -4.50 -11.98 8.76
C ILE A 58 -5.35 -10.75 8.43
N THR A 59 -5.36 -9.78 9.35
CA THR A 59 -6.03 -8.50 9.18
C THR A 59 -5.07 -7.34 8.89
N ASP A 60 -3.78 -7.54 9.15
CA ASP A 60 -2.74 -6.52 9.02
C ASP A 60 -1.57 -7.08 8.19
N MET A 61 -1.39 -6.50 7.00
CA MET A 61 -0.29 -6.79 6.08
C MET A 61 0.62 -5.57 5.90
N SER A 62 0.56 -4.60 6.81
CA SER A 62 1.37 -3.40 6.73
C SER A 62 2.86 -3.76 6.73
N TYR A 63 3.67 -3.11 5.89
CA TYR A 63 5.12 -3.25 5.81
C TYR A 63 5.69 -4.66 5.55
N LEU A 64 4.90 -5.71 5.26
CA LEU A 64 5.42 -7.10 5.25
C LEU A 64 6.69 -7.27 4.42
N PHE A 65 6.77 -6.62 3.25
CA PHE A 65 7.92 -6.68 2.36
C PHE A 65 8.63 -5.33 2.20
N ALA A 66 8.33 -4.35 3.07
CA ALA A 66 8.88 -3.01 2.95
C ALA A 66 10.42 -3.02 3.03
N ARG A 67 11.03 -2.38 2.03
CA ARG A 67 12.48 -2.13 1.93
C ARG A 67 12.79 -0.68 2.24
N ILE A 68 12.48 -0.29 3.47
CA ILE A 68 12.81 1.02 4.03
C ILE A 68 14.10 0.85 4.85
N PRO A 69 15.15 1.67 4.63
CA PRO A 69 16.36 1.62 5.46
C PRO A 69 16.00 1.77 6.94
N GLN A 70 16.57 0.90 7.77
CA GLN A 70 16.31 0.83 9.20
C GLN A 70 16.52 2.19 9.89
N GLU A 71 17.54 2.94 9.46
CA GLU A 71 17.84 4.27 10.01
C GLU A 71 16.69 5.25 9.80
N LYS A 72 15.92 5.12 8.71
CA LYS A 72 14.74 5.96 8.46
C LYS A 72 13.54 5.57 9.31
N CYS A 73 13.44 4.30 9.70
CA CYS A 73 12.46 3.88 10.68
C CYS A 73 12.84 4.44 12.07
N ASP A 74 14.14 4.38 12.43
CA ASP A 74 14.64 4.75 13.76
C ASP A 74 14.77 6.27 13.99
N GLU A 75 14.99 7.07 12.94
CA GLU A 75 15.03 8.55 13.02
C GLU A 75 13.74 9.15 13.63
N LEU A 76 12.60 8.47 13.44
CA LEU A 76 11.32 8.87 14.02
C LEU A 76 11.25 8.60 15.53
N LEU A 77 12.01 7.63 16.06
CA LEU A 77 12.07 7.32 17.50
C LEU A 77 12.73 8.46 18.24
N GLU A 78 13.89 8.87 17.73
CA GLU A 78 14.68 9.90 18.39
C GLU A 78 13.95 11.23 18.42
N GLN A 79 13.18 11.54 17.38
CA GLN A 79 12.34 12.73 17.35
C GLN A 79 11.16 12.60 18.31
N PHE A 80 10.48 11.46 18.34
CA PHE A 80 9.39 11.21 19.28
C PHE A 80 9.84 11.28 20.74
N LEU A 81 10.95 10.61 21.10
CA LEU A 81 11.48 10.63 22.46
C LEU A 81 11.87 12.03 22.93
N LYS A 82 12.33 12.90 22.02
CA LYS A 82 12.60 14.32 22.32
C LYS A 82 11.32 15.13 22.63
N SER A 83 10.17 14.66 22.18
CA SER A 83 8.88 15.34 22.34
C SER A 83 7.89 14.60 23.24
N VAL A 84 8.25 13.42 23.77
CA VAL A 84 7.32 12.55 24.51
C VAL A 84 6.74 13.26 25.74
N ASP A 85 7.52 14.05 26.46
CA ASP A 85 7.05 14.77 27.64
C ASP A 85 5.97 15.81 27.28
N ALA A 86 6.05 16.44 26.10
CA ALA A 86 5.00 17.35 25.62
C ALA A 86 3.70 16.60 25.29
N PHE A 87 3.80 15.40 24.72
CA PHE A 87 2.63 14.56 24.46
C PHE A 87 1.98 14.05 25.75
N VAL A 88 2.78 13.76 26.78
CA VAL A 88 2.24 13.40 28.11
C VAL A 88 1.42 14.55 28.69
N ILE A 89 1.90 15.79 28.59
CA ILE A 89 1.17 16.98 29.06
C ILE A 89 -0.17 17.11 28.33
N LEU A 90 -0.17 17.05 26.99
CA LEU A 90 -1.41 17.13 26.20
C LEU A 90 -2.40 16.04 26.60
N ARG A 91 -1.92 14.81 26.82
CA ARG A 91 -2.78 13.70 27.21
C ARG A 91 -3.40 13.89 28.60
N ILE A 92 -2.64 14.45 29.54
CA ILE A 92 -3.13 14.81 30.87
C ILE A 92 -4.21 15.89 30.77
N GLU A 93 -4.01 16.92 29.94
CA GLU A 93 -4.98 17.98 29.72
C GLU A 93 -6.30 17.46 29.12
N GLU A 94 -6.21 16.55 28.17
CA GLU A 94 -7.39 15.87 27.60
C GLU A 94 -8.18 15.09 28.66
N ILE A 95 -7.49 14.32 29.51
CA ILE A 95 -8.13 13.56 30.60
C ILE A 95 -8.79 14.52 31.60
N ALA A 96 -8.10 15.59 31.99
CA ALA A 96 -8.62 16.59 32.92
C ALA A 96 -9.81 17.41 32.35
N ALA A 97 -9.87 17.58 31.02
CA ALA A 97 -11.00 18.22 30.35
C ALA A 97 -12.27 17.35 30.41
N ILE A 98 -12.11 16.03 30.42
CA ILE A 98 -13.20 15.05 30.52
C ILE A 98 -13.62 14.84 31.98
N ASP A 99 -12.66 14.63 32.87
CA ASP A 99 -12.88 14.44 34.30
C ASP A 99 -12.27 15.60 35.11
N LYS A 100 -13.13 16.54 35.51
CA LYS A 100 -12.73 17.71 36.30
C LYS A 100 -12.25 17.36 37.72
N ALA A 101 -12.51 16.16 38.21
CA ALA A 101 -12.02 15.68 39.50
C ALA A 101 -10.62 15.06 39.40
N TYR A 102 -10.15 14.74 38.19
CA TYR A 102 -8.84 14.17 37.96
C TYR A 102 -7.72 15.13 38.37
N LYS A 103 -6.78 14.63 39.17
CA LYS A 103 -5.57 15.35 39.57
C LYS A 103 -4.37 14.47 39.20
N PRO A 104 -3.58 14.84 38.18
CA PRO A 104 -2.48 14.02 37.70
C PRO A 104 -1.43 13.83 38.80
N THR A 105 -0.97 12.60 38.96
CA THR A 105 0.15 12.23 39.83
C THR A 105 1.40 11.93 39.02
N ASP A 106 2.55 11.85 39.70
CA ASP A 106 3.80 11.39 39.07
C ASP A 106 3.64 9.97 38.49
N SER A 107 2.87 9.12 39.17
CA SER A 107 2.57 7.75 38.70
C SER A 107 1.74 7.75 37.41
N ASP A 108 0.79 8.68 37.28
CA ASP A 108 -0.01 8.81 36.05
C ASP A 108 0.87 9.29 34.89
N THR A 109 1.75 10.25 35.17
CA THR A 109 2.71 10.80 34.19
C THR A 109 3.61 9.69 33.64
N GLU A 110 4.21 8.87 34.52
CA GLU A 110 5.06 7.75 34.10
C GLU A 110 4.27 6.66 33.36
N SER A 111 3.04 6.36 33.80
CA SER A 111 2.19 5.36 33.13
C SER A 111 1.76 5.81 31.73
N ILE A 112 1.38 7.08 31.58
CA ILE A 112 1.03 7.68 30.28
C ILE A 112 2.26 7.72 29.38
N LYS A 113 3.42 8.11 29.91
CA LYS A 113 4.68 8.13 29.16
C LYS A 113 5.06 6.74 28.66
N ALA A 114 5.00 5.73 29.53
CA ALA A 114 5.26 4.34 29.16
C ALA A 114 4.28 3.84 28.09
N ALA A 115 2.98 4.16 28.21
CA ALA A 115 1.98 3.79 27.22
C ALA A 115 2.23 4.47 25.86
N LEU A 116 2.59 5.75 25.84
CA LEU A 116 2.93 6.48 24.61
C LEU A 116 4.19 5.92 23.95
N ILE A 117 5.21 5.58 24.73
CA ILE A 117 6.43 4.93 24.23
C ILE A 117 6.11 3.55 23.65
N GLN A 118 5.31 2.74 24.35
CA GLN A 118 4.94 1.42 23.87
C GLN A 118 4.11 1.51 22.59
N GLN A 119 3.11 2.39 22.55
CA GLN A 119 2.31 2.62 21.36
C GLN A 119 3.18 3.05 20.17
N TRP A 120 4.15 3.93 20.41
CA TRP A 120 5.09 4.34 19.38
C TRP A 120 5.95 3.15 18.93
N GLN A 121 6.49 2.35 19.87
CA GLN A 121 7.32 1.19 19.58
C GLN A 121 6.56 0.14 18.75
N ASP A 122 5.29 -0.13 19.09
CA ASP A 122 4.43 -1.08 18.37
C ASP A 122 4.20 -0.61 16.92
N ASN A 123 3.98 0.70 16.72
CA ASN A 123 3.83 1.29 15.39
C ASN A 123 5.13 1.21 14.59
N ASN A 124 6.27 1.43 15.23
CA ASN A 124 7.57 1.42 14.59
C ASN A 124 8.11 0.01 14.34
N GLN A 125 7.74 -0.97 15.15
CA GLN A 125 8.09 -2.38 14.97
C GLN A 125 7.66 -2.88 13.59
N LYS A 126 6.57 -2.36 13.03
CA LYS A 126 6.12 -2.72 11.68
C LYS A 126 7.14 -2.33 10.60
N CYS A 127 7.77 -1.16 10.73
CA CYS A 127 8.78 -0.67 9.79
C CYS A 127 10.10 -1.45 9.90
N THR A 128 10.44 -1.93 11.10
CA THR A 128 11.72 -2.60 11.40
C THR A 128 11.65 -4.12 11.34
N HIS A 129 10.45 -4.70 11.48
CA HIS A 129 10.18 -6.14 11.39
C HIS A 129 9.40 -6.46 10.11
N THR A 130 10.17 -6.64 9.03
CA THR A 130 9.68 -6.96 7.68
C THR A 130 10.44 -8.17 7.15
N ALA A 131 9.87 -8.82 6.13
CA ALA A 131 10.57 -9.81 5.31
C ALA A 131 11.46 -9.12 4.26
N TYR A 132 12.30 -8.18 4.71
CA TYR A 132 13.12 -7.30 3.89
C TYR A 132 13.95 -8.05 2.83
N SER A 133 14.49 -9.20 3.22
CA SER A 133 15.40 -10.01 2.40
C SER A 133 14.70 -10.83 1.31
N ARG A 134 13.39 -11.09 1.43
CA ARG A 134 12.65 -11.96 0.50
C ARG A 134 12.73 -11.43 -0.93
N GLN A 135 13.15 -12.29 -1.87
CA GLN A 135 13.17 -11.98 -3.30
C GLN A 135 12.15 -12.76 -4.13
N ASP A 136 11.82 -13.99 -3.73
CA ASP A 136 10.86 -14.84 -4.45
C ASP A 136 9.42 -14.56 -3.98
N PHE A 137 8.58 -14.07 -4.89
CA PHE A 137 7.18 -13.77 -4.62
C PHE A 137 6.21 -14.79 -5.23
N HIS A 138 6.69 -15.88 -5.82
CA HIS A 138 5.81 -16.89 -6.41
C HIS A 138 4.86 -17.48 -5.35
N GLY A 139 3.56 -17.51 -5.68
CA GLY A 139 2.50 -18.08 -4.86
C GLY A 139 1.81 -17.02 -4.00
N ILE A 140 2.23 -15.76 -4.07
CA ILE A 140 1.53 -14.66 -3.38
C ILE A 140 0.13 -14.40 -3.98
N GLU A 141 -0.07 -14.74 -5.26
CA GLU A 141 -1.34 -14.64 -5.96
C GLU A 141 -2.44 -15.52 -5.34
N SER A 142 -2.07 -16.59 -4.61
CA SER A 142 -3.01 -17.49 -3.94
C SER A 142 -3.40 -17.06 -2.54
N TRP A 143 -2.86 -15.95 -2.02
CA TRP A 143 -3.18 -15.47 -0.68
C TRP A 143 -4.64 -15.03 -0.55
N ASN A 144 -5.26 -15.44 0.55
CA ASN A 144 -6.57 -14.94 0.94
C ASN A 144 -6.39 -13.64 1.73
N VAL A 145 -6.69 -12.51 1.09
CA VAL A 145 -6.60 -11.17 1.71
C VAL A 145 -7.96 -10.58 2.10
N SER A 146 -9.04 -11.37 2.05
CA SER A 146 -10.42 -10.89 2.25
C SER A 146 -10.75 -10.38 3.66
N ASN A 147 -9.86 -10.61 4.63
CA ASN A 147 -9.95 -10.09 6.00
C ASN A 147 -8.96 -8.95 6.30
N VAL A 148 -8.09 -8.62 5.35
CA VAL A 148 -7.07 -7.59 5.51
C VAL A 148 -7.72 -6.21 5.54
N LYS A 149 -7.32 -5.41 6.53
CA LYS A 149 -7.73 -4.01 6.73
C LYS A 149 -6.60 -3.04 6.46
N ASP A 150 -5.36 -3.41 6.77
CA ASP A 150 -4.19 -2.54 6.61
C ASP A 150 -3.18 -3.18 5.65
N MET A 151 -2.91 -2.51 4.53
CA MET A 151 -1.87 -2.85 3.55
C MET A 151 -0.81 -1.74 3.44
N SER A 152 -0.73 -0.84 4.43
CA SER A 152 0.18 0.30 4.37
C SER A 152 1.63 -0.17 4.20
N TYR A 153 2.31 0.39 3.20
CA TYR A 153 3.70 0.10 2.84
C TYR A 153 4.01 -1.37 2.52
N LEU A 154 3.00 -2.20 2.21
CA LEU A 154 3.15 -3.65 1.98
C LEU A 154 4.35 -4.02 1.09
N PHE A 155 4.52 -3.35 -0.06
CA PHE A 155 5.63 -3.57 -0.99
C PHE A 155 6.54 -2.35 -1.15
N ALA A 156 6.54 -1.41 -0.19
CA ALA A 156 7.28 -0.16 -0.33
C ALA A 156 8.78 -0.40 -0.57
N GLY A 157 9.33 0.10 -1.68
CA GLY A 157 10.75 -0.01 -2.03
C GLY A 157 11.16 -1.36 -2.64
N VAL A 158 10.23 -2.29 -2.88
CA VAL A 158 10.52 -3.56 -3.54
C VAL A 158 10.71 -3.31 -5.04
N LYS A 159 11.98 -3.30 -5.48
CA LYS A 159 12.38 -2.96 -6.85
C LYS A 159 12.14 -4.05 -7.90
N GLU A 160 11.85 -5.28 -7.49
CA GLU A 160 11.65 -6.41 -8.39
C GLU A 160 10.38 -7.16 -7.93
N PHE A 161 9.24 -6.49 -8.07
CA PHE A 161 7.93 -7.05 -7.75
C PHE A 161 6.96 -6.76 -8.89
N ASP A 162 6.40 -7.82 -9.49
CA ASP A 162 5.45 -7.71 -10.62
C ASP A 162 4.49 -8.92 -10.69
N GLU A 163 4.18 -9.53 -9.55
CA GLU A 163 3.26 -10.67 -9.45
C GLU A 163 1.80 -10.28 -9.72
N ASN A 164 0.97 -11.23 -10.17
CA ASN A 164 -0.43 -10.95 -10.47
C ASN A 164 -1.31 -10.89 -9.21
N LEU A 165 -1.67 -9.68 -8.80
CA LEU A 165 -2.54 -9.43 -7.64
C LEU A 165 -4.01 -9.17 -8.01
N GLY A 166 -4.39 -9.29 -9.28
CA GLY A 166 -5.73 -8.90 -9.75
C GLY A 166 -6.89 -9.72 -9.16
N LEU A 167 -6.60 -10.90 -8.60
CA LEU A 167 -7.57 -11.79 -7.95
C LEU A 167 -7.73 -11.54 -6.45
N TRP A 168 -6.93 -10.65 -5.86
CA TRP A 168 -7.03 -10.32 -4.45
C TRP A 168 -8.35 -9.62 -4.14
N ASN A 169 -9.07 -10.13 -3.14
CA ASN A 169 -10.26 -9.49 -2.60
C ASN A 169 -9.86 -8.45 -1.54
N VAL A 170 -9.68 -7.19 -1.96
CA VAL A 170 -9.29 -6.08 -1.07
C VAL A 170 -10.49 -5.31 -0.49
N GLY A 171 -11.71 -5.84 -0.62
CA GLY A 171 -12.93 -5.11 -0.27
C GLY A 171 -13.07 -4.72 1.21
N LYS A 172 -12.24 -5.23 2.12
CA LYS A 172 -12.20 -4.80 3.54
C LYS A 172 -11.01 -3.91 3.88
N VAL A 173 -10.15 -3.60 2.92
CA VAL A 173 -8.95 -2.79 3.16
C VAL A 173 -9.38 -1.34 3.39
N GLU A 174 -8.93 -0.79 4.50
CA GLU A 174 -9.19 0.58 4.96
C GLU A 174 -7.96 1.49 4.72
N ASN A 175 -6.74 0.92 4.69
CA ASN A 175 -5.49 1.66 4.52
C ASN A 175 -4.58 1.03 3.43
N MET A 176 -4.24 1.81 2.39
CA MET A 176 -3.32 1.44 1.30
C MET A 176 -2.12 2.38 1.18
N LYS A 177 -1.86 3.18 2.22
CA LYS A 177 -0.78 4.18 2.25
C LYS A 177 0.54 3.58 1.79
N GLY A 178 1.14 4.12 0.74
CA GLY A 178 2.47 3.71 0.28
C GLY A 178 2.61 2.25 -0.16
N ALA A 179 1.52 1.50 -0.36
CA ALA A 179 1.56 0.05 -0.62
C ALA A 179 2.48 -0.34 -1.80
N PHE A 180 2.57 0.50 -2.84
CA PHE A 180 3.41 0.30 -4.02
C PHE A 180 4.45 1.43 -4.22
N MET A 181 4.79 2.18 -3.17
CA MET A 181 5.77 3.25 -3.24
C MET A 181 7.13 2.72 -3.71
N LYS A 182 7.76 3.34 -4.71
CA LYS A 182 9.09 2.97 -5.23
C LYS A 182 9.19 1.52 -5.72
N THR A 183 8.12 0.99 -6.31
CA THR A 183 8.06 -0.36 -6.88
C THR A 183 8.12 -0.33 -8.40
N THR A 184 8.52 -1.46 -9.00
CA THR A 184 8.39 -1.71 -10.44
C THR A 184 7.03 -2.28 -10.85
N PHE A 185 6.15 -2.53 -9.88
CA PHE A 185 4.86 -3.19 -10.09
C PHE A 185 4.02 -2.48 -11.14
N ASN A 186 3.55 -3.24 -12.14
CA ASN A 186 2.74 -2.69 -13.23
C ASN A 186 1.69 -3.70 -13.75
N ARG A 187 1.17 -4.57 -12.87
CA ARG A 187 0.07 -5.49 -13.19
C ARG A 187 -1.29 -4.84 -13.00
N ASN A 188 -2.29 -5.34 -13.71
CA ASN A 188 -3.64 -4.81 -13.64
C ASN A 188 -4.30 -5.14 -12.29
N ILE A 189 -4.81 -4.09 -11.62
CA ILE A 189 -5.55 -4.14 -10.35
C ILE A 189 -6.85 -3.32 -10.42
N GLU A 190 -7.33 -3.01 -11.63
CA GLU A 190 -8.57 -2.26 -11.85
C GLU A 190 -9.80 -2.96 -11.25
N SER A 191 -9.75 -4.28 -11.07
CA SER A 191 -10.81 -5.12 -10.48
C SER A 191 -10.96 -4.97 -8.95
N TRP A 192 -10.03 -4.29 -8.28
CA TRP A 192 -10.08 -4.11 -6.84
C TRP A 192 -11.25 -3.22 -6.41
N ASP A 193 -12.03 -3.69 -5.43
CA ASP A 193 -13.03 -2.89 -4.74
C ASP A 193 -12.35 -2.03 -3.67
N THR A 194 -12.17 -0.74 -3.96
CA THR A 194 -11.52 0.23 -3.06
C THR A 194 -12.51 1.04 -2.23
N SER A 195 -13.80 0.69 -2.21
CA SER A 195 -14.86 1.51 -1.61
C SER A 195 -14.71 1.76 -0.10
N ASN A 196 -13.97 0.90 0.62
CA ASN A 196 -13.69 1.04 2.05
C ASN A 196 -12.35 1.73 2.37
N VAL A 197 -11.52 2.04 1.36
CA VAL A 197 -10.21 2.63 1.57
C VAL A 197 -10.35 4.10 1.97
N GLN A 198 -9.64 4.50 3.03
CA GLN A 198 -9.63 5.85 3.59
C GLN A 198 -8.30 6.58 3.33
N ASP A 199 -7.18 5.87 3.26
CA ASP A 199 -5.84 6.44 3.01
C ASP A 199 -5.15 5.75 1.82
N MET A 200 -4.87 6.52 0.78
CA MET A 200 -4.09 6.14 -0.41
C MET A 200 -2.83 7.03 -0.56
N SER A 201 -2.46 7.79 0.47
CA SER A 201 -1.29 8.67 0.43
C SER A 201 -0.04 7.87 0.07
N LEU A 202 0.83 8.45 -0.75
CA LEU A 202 2.06 7.82 -1.26
C LEU A 202 1.90 6.50 -2.06
N MET A 203 0.69 5.98 -2.29
CA MET A 203 0.47 4.60 -2.76
C MET A 203 1.30 4.23 -3.99
N PHE A 204 1.42 5.12 -4.98
CA PHE A 204 2.22 4.95 -6.20
C PHE A 204 3.33 6.00 -6.35
N ALA A 205 3.79 6.58 -5.24
CA ALA A 205 4.87 7.55 -5.26
C ALA A 205 6.15 6.89 -5.80
N ASP A 206 6.74 7.50 -6.84
CA ASP A 206 7.96 7.04 -7.51
C ASP A 206 7.84 5.59 -8.03
N SER A 207 6.61 5.16 -8.38
CA SER A 207 6.30 3.83 -8.91
C SER A 207 6.29 3.81 -10.45
N HIS A 208 6.53 2.62 -11.01
CA HIS A 208 6.38 2.35 -12.45
C HIS A 208 4.93 2.10 -12.91
N PHE A 209 3.99 2.01 -11.97
CA PHE A 209 2.61 1.67 -12.25
C PHE A 209 1.95 2.62 -13.27
N ASN A 210 1.34 2.03 -14.30
CA ASN A 210 0.66 2.74 -15.39
C ASN A 210 -0.48 1.90 -15.99
N GLN A 211 -1.24 1.19 -15.15
CA GLN A 211 -2.45 0.46 -15.54
C GLN A 211 -3.72 1.27 -15.23
N PRO A 212 -4.87 0.96 -15.85
CA PRO A 212 -6.13 1.66 -15.59
C PRO A 212 -6.54 1.60 -14.11
N LEU A 213 -7.11 2.70 -13.60
CA LEU A 213 -7.68 2.83 -12.25
C LEU A 213 -9.06 3.53 -12.26
N ASN A 214 -9.63 3.79 -13.44
CA ASN A 214 -10.88 4.55 -13.59
C ASN A 214 -12.10 3.85 -12.97
N ALA A 215 -12.04 2.53 -12.76
CA ALA A 215 -13.10 1.76 -12.11
C ALA A 215 -13.04 1.78 -10.57
N TRP A 216 -11.95 2.27 -9.98
CA TRP A 216 -11.82 2.35 -8.53
C TRP A 216 -12.84 3.31 -7.92
N ASN A 217 -13.49 2.87 -6.83
CA ASN A 217 -14.33 3.72 -6.02
C ASN A 217 -13.47 4.41 -4.96
N VAL A 218 -13.19 5.70 -5.16
CA VAL A 218 -12.39 6.51 -4.24
C VAL A 218 -13.23 7.49 -3.41
N GLY A 219 -14.56 7.37 -3.44
CA GLY A 219 -15.47 8.31 -2.76
C GLY A 219 -15.34 8.32 -1.24
N GLY A 220 -14.75 7.28 -0.63
CA GLY A 220 -14.44 7.21 0.80
C GLY A 220 -13.03 7.70 1.18
N VAL A 221 -12.15 7.96 0.21
CA VAL A 221 -10.74 8.25 0.46
C VAL A 221 -10.55 9.68 0.95
N LYS A 222 -9.90 9.82 2.11
CA LYS A 222 -9.62 11.09 2.79
C LYS A 222 -8.26 11.67 2.40
N ASP A 223 -7.23 10.84 2.31
CA ASP A 223 -5.87 11.28 1.97
C ASP A 223 -5.34 10.59 0.71
N MET A 224 -5.01 11.39 -0.30
CA MET A 224 -4.31 11.01 -1.54
C MET A 224 -3.02 11.82 -1.74
N SER A 225 -2.51 12.45 -0.68
CA SER A 225 -1.30 13.25 -0.75
C SER A 225 -0.12 12.41 -1.24
N PHE A 226 0.69 13.00 -2.11
CA PHE A 226 1.82 12.34 -2.77
C PHE A 226 1.50 11.05 -3.55
N MET A 227 0.24 10.65 -3.76
CA MET A 227 -0.13 9.34 -4.32
C MET A 227 0.59 9.02 -5.64
N PHE A 228 0.76 10.01 -6.52
CA PHE A 228 1.47 9.89 -7.81
C PHE A 228 2.72 10.77 -7.88
N TYR A 229 3.31 11.14 -6.73
CA TYR A 229 4.53 11.94 -6.67
C TYR A 229 5.66 11.27 -7.47
N LYS A 230 6.27 11.97 -8.43
CA LYS A 230 7.29 11.41 -9.35
C LYS A 230 6.87 10.14 -10.13
N SER A 231 5.57 9.82 -10.18
CA SER A 231 5.08 8.62 -10.84
C SER A 231 5.15 8.69 -12.38
N ARG A 232 5.18 7.52 -13.02
CA ARG A 232 5.01 7.34 -14.48
C ARG A 232 3.55 7.18 -14.91
N PHE A 233 2.61 7.26 -13.96
CA PHE A 233 1.19 7.09 -14.21
C PHE A 233 0.67 8.14 -15.21
N ASN A 234 -0.04 7.68 -16.24
CA ASN A 234 -0.68 8.52 -17.25
C ASN A 234 -1.96 7.84 -17.79
N ARG A 235 -2.87 7.50 -16.89
CA ARG A 235 -4.20 6.95 -17.21
C ARG A 235 -5.30 7.88 -16.72
N ASN A 236 -6.42 7.83 -17.42
CA ASN A 236 -7.57 8.66 -17.11
C ASN A 236 -8.16 8.27 -15.75
N ILE A 237 -8.37 9.27 -14.89
CA ILE A 237 -8.98 9.19 -13.56
C ILE A 237 -10.01 10.32 -13.35
N GLU A 238 -10.45 10.95 -14.43
CA GLU A 238 -11.43 12.06 -14.41
C GLU A 238 -12.80 11.61 -13.87
N SER A 239 -13.08 10.29 -13.89
CA SER A 239 -14.30 9.68 -13.35
C SER A 239 -14.37 9.68 -11.82
N TRP A 240 -13.24 9.78 -11.12
CA TRP A 240 -13.17 9.68 -9.66
C TRP A 240 -14.09 10.71 -8.96
N ASP A 241 -14.66 10.30 -7.84
CA ASP A 241 -15.41 11.17 -6.94
C ASP A 241 -14.50 11.58 -5.78
N ILE A 242 -14.08 12.84 -5.77
CA ILE A 242 -13.17 13.43 -4.78
C ILE A 242 -13.88 14.35 -3.77
N SER A 243 -15.22 14.26 -3.69
CA SER A 243 -16.05 15.13 -2.85
C SER A 243 -15.83 14.98 -1.35
N HIS A 244 -15.22 13.86 -0.92
CA HIS A 244 -14.89 13.60 0.47
C HIS A 244 -13.38 13.64 0.74
N THR A 245 -12.55 13.84 -0.29
CA THR A 245 -11.09 13.87 -0.14
C THR A 245 -10.66 15.16 0.54
N GLU A 246 -9.86 15.03 1.59
CA GLU A 246 -9.43 16.13 2.45
C GLU A 246 -8.01 16.57 2.11
N ASN A 247 -7.17 15.69 1.56
CA ASN A 247 -5.79 16.02 1.22
C ASN A 247 -5.34 15.39 -0.10
N MET A 248 -4.96 16.25 -1.05
CA MET A 248 -4.33 15.91 -2.34
C MET A 248 -3.01 16.67 -2.53
N SER A 249 -2.41 17.14 -1.44
CA SER A 249 -1.15 17.90 -1.51
C SER A 249 -0.06 17.07 -2.18
N PHE A 250 0.69 17.70 -3.08
CA PHE A 250 1.76 17.07 -3.87
C PHE A 250 1.38 15.82 -4.68
N MET A 251 0.08 15.53 -4.88
CA MET A 251 -0.39 14.28 -5.48
C MET A 251 0.27 13.98 -6.84
N PHE A 252 0.45 14.98 -7.70
CA PHE A 252 1.11 14.87 -9.02
C PHE A 252 2.43 15.65 -9.09
N ALA A 253 2.97 16.09 -7.95
CA ALA A 253 4.21 16.84 -7.97
C ALA A 253 5.33 15.98 -8.58
N ARG A 254 6.09 16.58 -9.50
CA ARG A 254 7.13 15.92 -10.30
C ARG A 254 6.67 14.75 -11.17
N ALA A 255 5.36 14.55 -11.37
CA ALA A 255 4.83 13.59 -12.34
C ALA A 255 5.05 14.12 -13.76
N LYS A 256 6.20 13.80 -14.36
CA LYS A 256 6.62 14.35 -15.67
C LYS A 256 5.90 13.74 -16.89
N THR A 257 5.00 12.78 -16.67
CA THR A 257 4.32 12.05 -17.75
C THR A 257 2.80 12.12 -17.69
N PHE A 258 2.22 12.59 -16.57
CA PHE A 258 0.78 12.68 -16.41
C PHE A 258 0.22 13.85 -17.22
N ALA A 259 -0.54 13.52 -18.27
CA ALA A 259 -1.04 14.48 -19.26
C ALA A 259 -2.57 14.39 -19.46
N GLN A 260 -3.29 13.83 -18.48
CA GLN A 260 -4.73 13.65 -18.54
C GLN A 260 -5.47 14.89 -18.01
N SER A 261 -6.67 15.13 -18.53
CA SER A 261 -7.57 16.15 -18.00
C SER A 261 -8.02 15.80 -16.59
N LEU A 262 -8.09 16.82 -15.73
CA LEU A 262 -8.69 16.77 -14.40
C LEU A 262 -9.74 17.88 -14.22
N GLU A 263 -10.22 18.49 -15.30
CA GLU A 263 -11.10 19.67 -15.22
C GLU A 263 -12.43 19.33 -14.49
N ASN A 264 -12.99 18.15 -14.73
CA ASN A 264 -14.26 17.73 -14.11
C ASN A 264 -14.16 17.51 -12.59
N TRP A 265 -12.96 17.39 -12.03
CA TRP A 265 -12.79 17.29 -10.58
C TRP A 265 -13.27 18.56 -9.87
N GLY A 266 -13.22 19.73 -10.51
CA GLY A 266 -13.70 20.98 -9.92
C GLY A 266 -15.17 20.96 -9.51
N GLN A 267 -16.02 20.20 -10.22
CA GLN A 267 -17.45 20.06 -9.89
C GLN A 267 -17.69 19.19 -8.65
N LYS A 268 -16.71 18.37 -8.27
CA LYS A 268 -16.78 17.43 -7.15
C LYS A 268 -15.79 17.76 -6.04
N LEU A 269 -15.06 18.87 -6.14
CA LEU A 269 -13.97 19.18 -5.22
C LEU A 269 -14.53 19.48 -3.82
N ASN A 270 -14.02 18.79 -2.80
CA ASN A 270 -14.25 19.21 -1.42
C ASN A 270 -13.67 20.63 -1.22
N PRO A 271 -14.47 21.62 -0.80
CA PRO A 271 -14.02 23.01 -0.64
C PRO A 271 -12.86 23.18 0.34
N ASN A 272 -12.73 22.25 1.30
CA ASN A 272 -11.67 22.25 2.30
C ASN A 272 -10.45 21.40 1.92
N ALA A 273 -10.47 20.74 0.74
CA ALA A 273 -9.38 19.85 0.34
C ALA A 273 -8.04 20.59 0.28
N LEU A 274 -6.99 20.06 0.90
CA LEU A 274 -5.64 20.60 0.77
C LEU A 274 -5.06 20.20 -0.59
N THR A 275 -4.72 21.17 -1.42
CA THR A 275 -4.15 20.98 -2.77
C THR A 275 -2.75 21.57 -2.88
N HIS A 276 -2.04 21.68 -1.74
CA HIS A 276 -0.76 22.38 -1.69
C HIS A 276 0.25 21.73 -2.64
N LYS A 277 0.77 22.54 -3.58
CA LYS A 277 1.78 22.12 -4.56
C LYS A 277 1.42 20.83 -5.30
N MET A 278 0.13 20.58 -5.53
CA MET A 278 -0.38 19.34 -6.14
C MET A 278 0.29 19.01 -7.48
N PHE A 279 0.65 20.04 -8.25
CA PHE A 279 1.24 19.92 -9.59
C PHE A 279 2.67 20.47 -9.69
N GLU A 280 3.34 20.77 -8.58
CA GLU A 280 4.70 21.37 -8.58
C GLU A 280 5.67 20.51 -9.40
N ASP A 281 6.40 21.13 -10.32
CA ASP A 281 7.32 20.47 -11.25
C ASP A 281 6.66 19.35 -12.09
N SER A 282 5.35 19.35 -12.31
CA SER A 282 4.67 18.31 -13.11
C SER A 282 4.66 18.62 -14.62
N TYR A 283 4.24 17.65 -15.44
CA TYR A 283 3.97 17.91 -16.86
C TYR A 283 2.87 18.95 -17.05
N LEU A 284 1.76 18.84 -16.32
CA LEU A 284 0.62 19.76 -16.44
C LEU A 284 1.01 21.22 -16.11
N GLU A 285 1.87 21.43 -15.12
CA GLU A 285 2.41 22.76 -14.81
C GLU A 285 3.31 23.27 -15.95
N SER A 286 4.29 22.47 -16.38
CA SER A 286 5.24 22.90 -17.42
C SER A 286 4.61 23.09 -18.81
N SER A 287 3.47 22.45 -19.09
CA SER A 287 2.74 22.53 -20.35
C SER A 287 1.57 23.53 -20.31
N ASN A 288 1.39 24.25 -19.19
CA ASN A 288 0.28 25.18 -18.98
C ASN A 288 -1.10 24.51 -19.19
N ALA A 289 -1.24 23.27 -18.72
CA ALA A 289 -2.43 22.43 -18.83
C ALA A 289 -3.06 22.13 -17.46
N LEU A 290 -2.82 22.99 -16.47
CA LEU A 290 -3.45 22.89 -15.14
C LEU A 290 -4.97 23.09 -15.25
N PRO A 291 -5.78 22.35 -14.47
CA PRO A 291 -7.22 22.54 -14.47
C PRO A 291 -7.58 23.89 -13.84
N LYS A 292 -8.67 24.52 -14.31
CA LYS A 292 -9.03 25.89 -13.91
C LYS A 292 -9.29 26.03 -12.41
N TRP A 293 -9.97 25.03 -11.84
CA TRP A 293 -10.30 24.98 -10.41
C TRP A 293 -9.06 25.03 -9.49
N TYR A 294 -7.86 24.72 -9.98
CA TYR A 294 -6.64 24.75 -9.17
C TYR A 294 -6.18 26.18 -8.83
N HIS A 295 -6.49 27.16 -9.68
CA HIS A 295 -6.11 28.57 -9.48
C HIS A 295 -7.26 29.44 -8.95
N GLU A 296 -8.48 28.92 -8.99
CA GLU A 296 -9.68 29.62 -8.55
C GLU A 296 -9.94 29.39 -7.05
N PRO A 297 -10.66 30.31 -6.39
CA PRO A 297 -11.23 30.04 -5.07
C PRO A 297 -12.08 28.77 -5.16
N LYS A 298 -11.92 27.86 -4.21
CA LYS A 298 -12.68 26.61 -4.18
C LYS A 298 -14.17 26.95 -3.99
N PRO A 299 -15.08 26.25 -4.70
CA PRO A 299 -16.52 26.55 -4.72
C PRO A 299 -17.18 26.45 -3.34
#